data_AF-A0A9E2WT39-F1
#
_entry.id   AF-A0A9E2WT39-F1
#
_cell.length_a   1.000
_cell.length_b   1.000
_cell.length_c   1.000
_cell.angle_alpha   90.00
_cell.angle_beta   90.00
_cell.angle_gamma   90.00
#
_symmetry.space_group_name_H-M   'P 1'
#
loop_
_entity.id
_entity.type
_entity.pdbx_description
1 polymer ?
#
loop_
_entity_poly.entity_id
_entity_poly.type
_entity_poly.pdbx_seq_one_letter_code
_entity_poly.pdbx_strand_id
1 'polypeptide(L)'
;MMIEEEFIKKILGGSNTHVPQQCTESFESHFKGAINPEWQLKADIYEVLFHKEGIEYLAEFDTSGELLKYKMNLSKELLPTLILKRLEEEREIMNVVLINKRDHIVYEVIVRSSALSRFRLIVDQMGDVIEEKPL
;
A
#
# COMPACT_ATOMS: atom_id res chain seq x y z
N MET A 1 4.19 -16.11 -11.49
CA MET A 1 3.96 -14.76 -10.92
C MET A 1 5.09 -13.87 -11.43
N MET A 2 4.91 -13.29 -12.62
CA MET A 2 5.89 -12.43 -13.33
C MET A 2 5.22 -11.16 -13.89
N ILE A 3 3.96 -10.88 -13.49
CA ILE A 3 3.14 -9.84 -14.13
C ILE A 3 3.27 -8.50 -13.39
N GLU A 4 3.57 -8.48 -12.09
CA GLU A 4 3.62 -7.25 -11.30
C GLU A 4 4.87 -6.41 -11.57
N GLU A 5 6.07 -7.01 -11.58
CA GLU A 5 7.33 -6.28 -11.83
C GLU A 5 7.37 -5.63 -13.23
N GLU A 6 6.92 -6.33 -14.28
CA GLU A 6 6.90 -5.76 -15.65
C GLU A 6 5.82 -4.68 -15.81
N PHE A 7 4.67 -4.84 -15.16
CA PHE A 7 3.60 -3.85 -15.19
C PHE A 7 4.02 -2.57 -14.47
N ILE A 8 4.69 -2.70 -13.31
CA ILE A 8 5.22 -1.58 -12.53
C ILE A 8 6.34 -0.88 -13.30
N LYS A 9 7.33 -1.59 -13.84
CA LYS A 9 8.38 -0.96 -14.68
C LYS A 9 7.82 -0.18 -15.87
N LYS A 10 6.71 -0.66 -16.45
CA LYS A 10 6.03 0.00 -17.58
C LYS A 10 5.24 1.24 -17.16
N ILE A 11 4.74 1.29 -15.92
CA ILE A 11 4.11 2.50 -15.33
C ILE A 11 5.16 3.50 -14.83
N LEU A 12 6.27 3.02 -14.26
CA LEU A 12 7.32 3.84 -13.66
C LEU A 12 8.29 4.45 -14.68
N GLY A 13 8.18 4.07 -15.96
CA GLY A 13 8.73 4.82 -17.10
C GLY A 13 10.06 5.52 -16.83
N GLY A 14 11.12 4.76 -16.52
CA GLY A 14 12.51 5.21 -16.45
C GLY A 14 12.71 6.64 -15.92
N SER A 15 12.50 6.84 -14.62
CA SER A 15 12.50 8.19 -14.05
C SER A 15 13.93 8.72 -13.82
N ASN A 16 14.35 9.68 -14.64
CA ASN A 16 15.44 10.62 -14.34
C ASN A 16 14.89 11.76 -13.45
N THR A 17 14.21 11.42 -12.36
CA THR A 17 13.56 12.43 -11.51
C THR A 17 14.58 12.97 -10.52
N HIS A 18 14.79 14.30 -10.52
CA HIS A 18 15.53 14.96 -9.45
C HIS A 18 14.67 14.94 -8.18
N VAL A 19 15.01 14.04 -7.24
CA VAL A 19 14.34 13.93 -5.95
C VAL A 19 14.97 14.94 -4.98
N PRO A 20 14.19 15.82 -4.33
CA PRO A 20 14.71 16.76 -3.35
C PRO A 20 15.38 16.03 -2.18
N GLN A 21 16.47 16.61 -1.68
CA GLN A 21 17.22 16.04 -0.55
C GLN A 21 16.33 15.82 0.68
N GLN A 22 15.37 16.72 0.93
CA GLN A 22 14.44 16.60 2.06
C GLN A 22 13.55 15.35 1.93
N CYS A 23 13.16 14.98 0.71
CA CYS A 23 12.38 13.76 0.47
C CYS A 23 13.22 12.51 0.76
N THR A 24 14.48 12.48 0.30
CA THR A 24 15.37 11.34 0.54
C THR A 24 15.70 11.18 2.04
N GLU A 25 15.97 12.28 2.75
CA GLU A 25 16.26 12.25 4.19
C GLU A 25 15.03 11.81 5.00
N SER A 26 13.85 12.32 4.66
CA SER A 26 12.59 11.92 5.28
C SER A 26 12.29 10.44 5.04
N PHE A 27 12.50 9.96 3.81
CA PHE A 27 12.35 8.54 3.47
C PHE A 27 13.27 7.65 4.31
N GLU A 28 14.55 7.96 4.39
CA GLU A 28 15.52 7.18 5.18
C GLU A 28 15.18 7.18 6.67
N SER A 29 14.65 8.29 7.18
CA SER A 29 14.22 8.41 8.58
C SER A 29 13.02 7.52 8.91
N HIS A 30 12.00 7.50 8.04
CA HIS A 30 10.78 6.71 8.23
C HIS A 30 10.97 5.22 7.91
N PHE A 31 11.79 4.90 6.90
CA PHE A 31 11.91 3.56 6.34
C PHE A 31 13.34 3.02 6.42
N LYS A 32 13.91 3.03 7.62
CA LYS A 32 15.24 2.46 7.86
C LYS A 32 15.34 1.02 7.38
N GLY A 33 16.40 0.72 6.63
CA GLY A 33 16.62 -0.60 6.05
C GLY A 33 15.81 -0.89 4.78
N ALA A 34 15.15 0.12 4.20
CA ALA A 34 14.58 0.00 2.86
C ALA A 34 15.67 -0.25 1.81
N ILE A 35 15.32 -1.05 0.79
CA ILE A 35 16.18 -1.39 -0.33
C ILE A 35 15.48 -1.12 -1.66
N ASN A 36 16.28 -0.86 -2.70
CA ASN A 36 15.83 -0.62 -4.07
C ASN A 36 14.73 0.46 -4.19
N PRO A 37 14.93 1.68 -3.67
CA PRO A 37 13.94 2.74 -3.82
C PRO A 37 13.85 3.21 -5.28
N GLU A 38 12.67 3.12 -5.85
CA GLU A 38 12.33 3.59 -7.19
C GLU A 38 11.40 4.80 -7.06
N TRP A 39 11.94 5.99 -7.34
CA TRP A 39 11.22 7.25 -7.21
C TRP A 39 10.54 7.66 -8.51
N GLN A 40 9.43 8.36 -8.38
CA GLN A 40 8.69 9.01 -9.48
C GLN A 40 7.99 10.27 -8.95
N LEU A 41 7.84 11.27 -9.81
CA LEU A 41 7.08 12.49 -9.51
C LEU A 41 5.75 12.46 -10.26
N LYS A 42 4.63 12.59 -9.53
CA LYS A 42 3.28 12.71 -10.10
C LYS A 42 2.52 13.83 -9.40
N ALA A 43 2.13 14.86 -10.15
CA ALA A 43 1.32 15.97 -9.63
C ALA A 43 1.82 16.52 -8.29
N ASP A 44 3.11 16.89 -8.24
CA ASP A 44 3.82 17.42 -7.06
C ASP A 44 3.97 16.45 -5.87
N ILE A 45 3.65 15.17 -6.08
CA ILE A 45 3.89 14.09 -5.12
C ILE A 45 5.06 13.24 -5.58
N TYR A 46 6.05 13.08 -4.71
CA TYR A 46 7.13 12.13 -4.87
C TYR A 46 6.66 10.77 -4.35
N GLU A 47 6.35 9.84 -5.25
CA GLU A 47 6.08 8.45 -4.88
C GLU A 47 7.38 7.65 -4.91
N VAL A 48 7.58 6.79 -3.93
CA VAL A 48 8.69 5.84 -3.88
C VAL A 48 8.16 4.43 -3.66
N LEU A 49 8.48 3.55 -4.60
CA LEU A 49 8.31 2.11 -4.46
C LEU A 49 9.60 1.51 -3.90
N PHE A 50 9.52 0.66 -2.88
CA PHE A 50 10.70 0.07 -2.27
C PHE A 50 10.35 -1.21 -1.53
N HIS A 51 11.37 -1.94 -1.09
CA HIS A 51 11.19 -3.13 -0.27
C HIS A 51 11.78 -2.92 1.13
N LYS A 52 11.09 -3.41 2.16
CA LYS A 52 11.60 -3.48 3.53
C LYS A 52 11.17 -4.81 4.14
N GLU A 53 12.14 -5.58 4.66
CA GLU A 53 11.90 -6.89 5.30
C GLU A 53 11.09 -7.86 4.41
N GLY A 54 11.32 -7.82 3.10
CA GLY A 54 10.62 -8.66 2.12
C GLY A 54 9.20 -8.20 1.77
N ILE A 55 8.77 -7.04 2.28
CA ILE A 55 7.47 -6.44 1.98
C ILE A 55 7.67 -5.25 1.04
N GLU A 56 6.84 -5.17 0.01
CA GLU A 56 6.78 -4.02 -0.91
C GLU A 56 5.96 -2.88 -0.30
N TYR A 57 6.49 -1.67 -0.42
CA TYR A 57 5.88 -0.43 0.05
C TYR A 57 5.79 0.58 -1.09
N LEU A 58 4.69 1.35 -1.11
CA LEU A 58 4.55 2.57 -1.90
C LEU A 58 4.31 3.73 -0.95
N ALA A 59 5.27 4.63 -0.80
CA ALA A 59 5.15 5.83 0.03
C ALA A 59 5.02 7.08 -0.85
N GLU A 60 4.28 8.07 -0.36
CA GLU A 60 3.98 9.34 -1.01
C GLU A 60 4.50 10.48 -0.12
N PHE A 61 5.37 11.31 -0.66
CA PHE A 61 5.92 12.50 -0.01
C PHE A 61 5.51 13.75 -0.79
N ASP A 62 5.23 14.85 -0.09
CA ASP A 62 5.06 16.14 -0.75
C ASP A 62 6.41 16.79 -1.12
N THR A 63 6.38 17.95 -1.78
CA THR A 63 7.59 18.69 -2.17
C THR A 63 8.44 19.18 -0.99
N SER A 64 7.91 19.19 0.24
CA SER A 64 8.65 19.56 1.45
C SER A 64 9.34 18.36 2.11
N GLY A 65 9.07 17.13 1.63
CA GLY A 65 9.54 15.88 2.23
C GLY A 65 8.61 15.38 3.34
N GLU A 66 7.41 15.92 3.50
CA GLU A 66 6.44 15.41 4.46
C GLU A 66 5.85 14.08 3.95
N LEU A 67 5.87 13.04 4.78
CA LEU A 67 5.21 11.78 4.47
C LEU A 67 3.68 11.98 4.51
N LEU A 68 3.03 11.85 3.36
CA LEU A 68 1.58 11.99 3.24
C LEU A 68 0.88 10.66 3.54
N LYS A 69 1.41 9.58 2.96
CA LYS A 69 0.80 8.25 3.00
C LYS A 69 1.83 7.19 2.67
N TYR A 70 1.63 5.98 3.18
CA TYR A 70 2.22 4.79 2.58
C TYR A 70 1.22 3.64 2.50
N LYS A 71 1.47 2.75 1.56
CA LYS A 71 0.79 1.47 1.39
C LYS A 71 1.79 0.35 1.51
N MET A 72 1.37 -0.77 2.08
CA MET A 72 2.15 -2.00 2.09
C MET A 72 1.25 -3.21 1.88
N ASN A 73 1.71 -4.15 1.07
CA ASN A 73 1.06 -5.46 0.97
C ASN A 73 1.26 -6.20 2.30
N LEU A 74 0.15 -6.60 2.91
CA LEU A 74 0.14 -7.23 4.21
C LEU A 74 -0.26 -8.70 4.04
N SER A 75 0.51 -9.61 4.64
CA SER A 75 0.05 -10.99 4.79
C SER A 75 -1.25 -10.98 5.58
N LYS A 76 -2.27 -11.74 5.16
CA LYS A 76 -3.56 -11.73 5.88
C LYS A 76 -3.43 -12.16 7.34
N GLU A 77 -2.41 -12.95 7.66
CA GLU A 77 -2.05 -13.40 9.01
C GLU A 77 -1.60 -12.25 9.92
N LEU A 78 -1.23 -11.11 9.35
CA LEU A 78 -0.86 -9.90 10.07
C LEU A 78 -2.03 -8.90 10.21
N LEU A 79 -3.21 -9.22 9.66
CA LEU A 79 -4.40 -8.43 9.94
C LEU A 79 -4.74 -8.50 11.45
N PRO A 80 -5.25 -7.41 12.04
CA PRO A 80 -5.83 -7.47 13.36
C PRO A 80 -6.87 -8.59 13.45
N THR A 81 -6.77 -9.43 14.49
CA THR A 81 -7.62 -10.62 14.67
C THR A 81 -9.12 -10.31 14.55
N LEU A 82 -9.54 -9.11 14.99
CA LEU A 82 -10.92 -8.67 14.88
C LEU A 82 -11.38 -8.53 13.41
N ILE A 83 -10.55 -7.92 12.57
CA ILE A 83 -10.82 -7.74 11.14
C ILE A 83 -10.81 -9.10 10.44
N LEU A 84 -9.79 -9.91 10.70
CA LEU A 84 -9.64 -11.24 10.11
C LEU A 84 -10.88 -12.10 10.35
N LYS A 85 -11.34 -12.19 11.61
CA LYS A 85 -12.53 -12.97 11.97
C LYS A 85 -13.79 -12.49 11.27
N ARG A 86 -14.06 -11.18 11.30
CA ARG A 86 -15.25 -10.60 10.67
C ARG A 86 -15.31 -10.87 9.17
N LEU A 87 -14.17 -10.78 8.47
CA LEU A 87 -14.13 -10.96 7.02
C LEU A 87 -14.17 -12.43 6.61
N GLU A 88 -13.50 -13.32 7.35
CA GLU A 88 -13.43 -14.76 7.03
C GLU A 88 -14.72 -15.54 7.37
N GLU A 89 -15.66 -14.95 8.11
CA GLU A 89 -16.96 -15.57 8.41
C GLU A 89 -17.78 -15.86 7.14
N GLU A 90 -17.73 -14.97 6.14
CA GLU A 90 -18.56 -15.07 4.93
C GLU A 90 -17.78 -15.08 3.62
N ARG A 91 -16.50 -14.65 3.65
CA ARG A 91 -15.73 -14.37 2.45
C ARG A 91 -14.27 -14.81 2.60
N GLU A 92 -13.67 -15.21 1.48
CA GLU A 92 -12.24 -15.52 1.44
C GLU A 92 -11.44 -14.24 1.23
N ILE A 93 -10.47 -13.98 2.10
CA ILE A 93 -9.51 -12.88 1.92
C ILE A 93 -8.48 -13.27 0.87
N MET A 94 -8.43 -12.50 -0.21
CA MET A 94 -7.54 -12.73 -1.35
C MET A 94 -6.29 -11.86 -1.33
N ASN A 95 -6.43 -10.60 -0.89
CA ASN A 95 -5.32 -9.66 -0.75
C ASN A 95 -5.62 -8.64 0.35
N VAL A 96 -4.58 -8.14 1.01
CA VAL A 96 -4.67 -7.11 2.03
C VAL A 96 -3.60 -6.06 1.79
N VAL A 97 -4.02 -4.79 1.76
CA VAL A 97 -3.13 -3.64 1.71
C VAL A 97 -3.40 -2.78 2.92
N LEU A 98 -2.39 -2.59 3.78
CA LEU A 98 -2.46 -1.56 4.82
C LEU A 98 -2.22 -0.21 4.16
N ILE A 99 -3.07 0.76 4.44
CA ILE A 99 -2.94 2.14 3.98
C ILE A 99 -2.84 3.02 5.23
N ASN A 100 -1.64 3.55 5.48
CA ASN A 100 -1.42 4.53 6.52
C ASN A 100 -1.51 5.93 5.91
N LYS A 101 -2.51 6.70 6.33
CA LYS A 101 -2.68 8.10 5.99
C LYS A 101 -2.47 8.89 7.28
N ARG A 102 -1.23 9.26 7.61
CA ARG A 102 -0.83 10.13 8.74
C ARG A 102 -1.64 10.07 10.06
N ASP A 103 -2.89 10.54 10.05
CA ASP A 103 -3.84 10.56 11.15
C ASP A 103 -4.68 9.28 11.33
N HIS A 104 -4.81 8.42 10.32
CA HIS A 104 -5.59 7.19 10.39
C HIS A 104 -5.01 6.04 9.53
N ILE A 105 -5.31 4.81 9.94
CA ILE A 105 -4.99 3.60 9.18
C ILE A 105 -6.29 2.96 8.70
N VAL A 106 -6.30 2.55 7.44
CA VAL A 106 -7.35 1.70 6.87
C VAL A 106 -6.71 0.51 6.16
N TYR A 107 -7.51 -0.52 5.94
CA TYR A 107 -7.14 -1.70 5.19
C TYR A 107 -7.97 -1.75 3.91
N GLU A 108 -7.30 -1.80 2.77
CA GLU A 108 -7.96 -2.22 1.53
C GLU A 108 -7.88 -3.73 1.44
N VAL A 109 -9.02 -4.41 1.40
CA VAL A 109 -9.09 -5.86 1.39
C VAL A 109 -9.83 -6.33 0.15
N ILE A 110 -9.20 -7.20 -0.63
CA ILE A 110 -9.89 -7.89 -1.72
C ILE A 110 -10.46 -9.19 -1.15
N VAL A 111 -11.77 -9.34 -1.22
CA VAL A 111 -12.49 -10.52 -0.74
C VAL A 111 -13.22 -11.22 -1.87
N ARG A 112 -13.41 -12.53 -1.75
CA ARG A 112 -14.17 -13.36 -2.67
C ARG A 112 -15.35 -14.02 -1.95
N SER A 113 -16.55 -13.88 -2.49
CA SER A 113 -17.74 -14.55 -1.96
C SER A 113 -17.77 -16.03 -2.35
N SER A 114 -18.63 -16.81 -1.72
CA SER A 114 -18.92 -18.21 -2.12
C SER A 114 -19.38 -18.35 -3.58
N ALA A 115 -20.08 -17.34 -4.12
CA ALA A 115 -20.45 -17.25 -5.53
C ALA A 115 -19.29 -16.83 -6.48
N LEU A 116 -18.05 -16.78 -5.97
CA LEU A 116 -16.83 -16.38 -6.68
C LEU A 116 -16.76 -14.90 -7.13
N SER A 117 -17.74 -14.07 -6.79
CA SER A 117 -17.69 -12.62 -6.99
C SER A 117 -16.60 -11.97 -6.13
N ARG A 118 -15.90 -10.98 -6.68
CA ARG A 118 -14.83 -10.25 -5.99
C ARG A 118 -15.28 -8.86 -5.61
N PHE A 119 -14.85 -8.42 -4.43
CA PHE A 119 -15.13 -7.10 -3.91
C PHE A 119 -13.86 -6.49 -3.34
N ARG A 120 -13.72 -5.19 -3.53
CA ARG A 120 -12.76 -4.35 -2.81
C ARG A 120 -13.48 -3.71 -1.64
N LEU A 121 -12.97 -3.96 -0.44
CA LEU A 121 -13.43 -3.35 0.80
C LEU A 121 -12.42 -2.31 1.28
N ILE A 122 -12.90 -1.22 1.85
CA ILE A 122 -12.10 -0.34 2.73
C ILE A 122 -12.61 -0.56 4.14
N VAL A 123 -11.73 -1.00 5.02
CA VAL A 123 -12.04 -1.41 6.38
C VAL A 123 -11.22 -0.57 7.35
N ASP A 124 -11.84 -0.07 8.42
CA ASP A 124 -11.12 0.67 9.45
C ASP A 124 -10.42 -0.25 10.47
N GLN A 125 -9.78 0.35 11.48
CA GLN A 125 -9.07 -0.38 12.54
C GLN A 125 -9.99 -1.17 13.49
N MET A 126 -11.30 -0.87 13.50
CA MET A 126 -12.31 -1.57 14.28
C MET A 126 -12.93 -2.73 13.50
N GLY A 127 -12.60 -2.87 12.21
CA GLY A 127 -13.15 -3.89 11.33
C GLY A 127 -14.50 -3.51 10.75
N ASP A 128 -14.86 -2.23 10.75
CA ASP A 128 -16.07 -1.74 10.12
C ASP A 128 -15.77 -1.43 8.64
N VAL A 129 -16.67 -1.85 7.75
CA VAL A 129 -16.55 -1.63 6.31
C VAL A 129 -17.02 -0.21 5.99
N ILE A 130 -16.07 0.66 5.62
CA ILE A 130 -16.33 2.03 5.19
C ILE A 130 -16.84 2.08 3.75
N GLU A 131 -16.28 1.24 2.88
CA GLU A 131 -16.63 1.18 1.46
C GLU A 131 -16.58 -0.28 0.97
N GLU A 132 -17.54 -0.66 0.12
CA GLU A 132 -17.53 -1.91 -0.63
C GLU A 132 -17.80 -1.62 -2.11
N LYS A 133 -16.96 -2.13 -3.01
CA LYS A 133 -17.13 -2.03 -4.46
C LYS A 133 -16.88 -3.37 -5.14
N PRO A 134 -17.73 -3.80 -6.10
CA PRO A 134 -17.43 -4.96 -6.92
C PRO A 134 -16.20 -4.71 -7.79
N LEU A 135 -15.44 -5.78 -8.08
CA LEU A 135 -14.30 -5.78 -8.99
C LEU A 135 -14.62 -6.47 -10.31
#